data_AF-A0A2E5L3N8-F1
#
_entry.id   AF-A0A2E5L3N8-F1
#
_cell.length_a   1.000
_cell.length_b   1.000
_cell.length_c   1.000
_cell.angle_alpha   90.00
_cell.angle_beta   90.00
_cell.angle_gamma   90.00
#
_symmetry.space_group_name_H-M   'P 1'
#
loop_
_entity.id
_entity.type
_entity.pdbx_description
1 polymer ?
#
loop_
_entity_poly.entity_id
_entity_poly.type
_entity_poly.pdbx_seq_one_letter_code
_entity_poly.pdbx_strand_id
1 'polypeptide(L)'
;MREILETEATGSIAEVYREIGEFYAAPYVSSLFRHLATYPRLLEWTWKILRPALAQGFLQHIAWSKVDVSMLEPLTPINKSDFSKLEIDEIDVPTISNVYETFARVSPVNLVVSGCLQRLLVEGEIKRRNGKLRRYALPSSLSKMPQMLSWDELGSKQRRILRIFETELAGDVFIPGIYRILARWPTYLEFVATELGPKLSNQVILDQCGKIADDIFNSAPEVLQVLRLDCVDPPINQCQTIKVLSAINTYRQTSPQMLVFGTLLLQTFQRS
;
A
#
# COMPACT_ATOMS: atom_id res chain seq x y z
N MET A 1 -13.19 6.06 -7.95
CA MET A 1 -12.03 6.88 -8.42
C MET A 1 -11.70 6.45 -9.84
N ARG A 2 -11.54 7.36 -10.82
CA ARG A 2 -11.11 6.97 -12.18
C ARG A 2 -9.64 6.58 -12.15
N GLU A 3 -9.26 5.56 -12.91
CA GLU A 3 -7.89 5.02 -12.97
C GLU A 3 -7.48 4.75 -14.44
N ILE A 4 -6.18 4.77 -14.73
CA ILE A 4 -5.61 4.19 -15.96
C ILE A 4 -4.93 2.87 -15.57
N LEU A 5 -5.44 1.75 -16.08
CA LEU A 5 -4.93 0.43 -15.75
C LEU A 5 -3.52 0.21 -16.33
N GLU A 6 -2.76 -0.71 -15.73
CA GLU A 6 -1.40 -1.02 -16.19
C GLU A 6 -1.37 -1.51 -17.64
N THR A 7 -2.39 -2.25 -18.07
CA THR A 7 -2.57 -2.73 -19.45
C THR A 7 -2.98 -1.65 -20.44
N GLU A 8 -3.48 -0.51 -19.95
CA GLU A 8 -3.91 0.63 -20.77
C GLU A 8 -2.86 1.73 -20.81
N ALA A 9 -1.85 1.65 -19.94
CA ALA A 9 -0.78 2.62 -19.87
C ALA A 9 0.07 2.59 -21.15
N THR A 10 0.34 3.77 -21.70
CA THR A 10 1.18 3.96 -22.90
C THR A 10 2.14 5.11 -22.67
N GLY A 11 3.20 5.18 -23.49
CA GLY A 11 4.19 6.28 -23.43
C GLY A 11 4.79 6.49 -22.04
N SER A 12 4.86 7.74 -21.60
CA SER A 12 5.43 8.15 -20.31
C SER A 12 4.77 7.48 -19.11
N ILE A 13 3.46 7.23 -19.15
CA ILE A 13 2.73 6.58 -18.05
C ILE A 13 3.21 5.13 -17.89
N ALA A 14 3.37 4.40 -19.00
CA ALA A 14 3.88 3.02 -18.97
C ALA A 14 5.32 2.94 -18.46
N GLU A 15 6.16 3.93 -18.79
CA GLU A 15 7.51 4.04 -18.25
C GLU A 15 7.50 4.27 -16.75
N VAL A 16 6.68 5.19 -16.25
CA VAL A 16 6.53 5.44 -14.81
C VAL A 16 6.04 4.18 -14.09
N TYR A 17 5.05 3.46 -14.65
CA TYR A 17 4.54 2.23 -14.05
C TYR A 17 5.60 1.12 -13.96
N ARG A 18 6.41 0.95 -15.00
CA ARG A 18 7.55 0.02 -14.99
C ARG A 18 8.54 0.41 -13.89
N GLU A 19 8.90 1.69 -13.80
CA GLU A 19 9.81 2.18 -12.75
C GLU A 19 9.21 2.05 -11.34
N ILE A 20 7.89 2.21 -11.16
CA ILE A 20 7.22 1.91 -9.88
C ILE A 20 7.49 0.45 -9.51
N GLY A 21 7.26 -0.48 -10.44
CA GLY A 21 7.49 -1.90 -10.18
C GLY A 21 8.94 -2.22 -9.80
N GLU A 22 9.90 -1.61 -10.50
CA GLU A 22 11.33 -1.74 -10.22
C GLU A 22 11.71 -1.14 -8.85
N PHE A 23 11.30 0.11 -8.57
CA PHE A 23 11.70 0.82 -7.35
C PHE A 23 10.99 0.32 -6.11
N TYR A 24 9.76 -0.17 -6.25
CA TYR A 24 9.03 -0.78 -5.14
C TYR A 24 9.44 -2.23 -4.94
N ALA A 25 10.15 -2.83 -5.91
CA ALA A 25 10.44 -4.27 -5.95
C ALA A 25 9.16 -5.11 -5.77
N ALA A 26 8.08 -4.68 -6.43
CA ALA A 26 6.76 -5.31 -6.34
C ALA A 26 6.05 -5.22 -7.70
N PRO A 27 5.45 -6.30 -8.21
CA PRO A 27 4.83 -6.33 -9.54
C PRO A 27 3.39 -5.78 -9.50
N TYR A 28 3.24 -4.57 -8.97
CA TYR A 28 1.95 -3.93 -8.75
C TYR A 28 2.10 -2.41 -8.70
N VAL A 29 1.29 -1.70 -9.49
CA VAL A 29 1.11 -0.26 -9.36
C VAL A 29 -0.10 0.01 -8.48
N SER A 30 -0.03 0.95 -7.54
CA SER A 30 -1.19 1.23 -6.68
C SER A 30 -2.25 2.11 -7.34
N SER A 31 -3.50 2.01 -6.86
CA SER A 31 -4.60 2.90 -7.28
C SER A 31 -4.26 4.38 -7.18
N LEU A 32 -3.40 4.79 -6.23
CA LEU A 32 -2.93 6.17 -6.12
C LEU A 32 -2.28 6.62 -7.43
N PHE A 33 -1.25 5.92 -7.91
CA PHE A 33 -0.57 6.29 -9.15
C PHE A 33 -1.47 6.13 -10.37
N ARG A 34 -2.32 5.10 -10.39
CA ARG A 34 -3.30 4.91 -11.47
C ARG A 34 -4.32 6.02 -11.55
N HIS A 35 -4.69 6.61 -10.42
CA HIS A 35 -5.54 7.78 -10.38
C HIS A 35 -4.79 9.04 -10.81
N LEU A 36 -3.56 9.27 -10.34
CA LEU A 36 -2.75 10.42 -10.74
C LEU A 36 -2.54 10.46 -12.27
N ALA A 37 -2.40 9.30 -12.91
CA ALA A 37 -2.30 9.15 -14.36
C ALA A 37 -3.50 9.71 -15.13
N THR A 38 -4.67 9.82 -14.49
CA THR A 38 -5.88 10.37 -15.14
C THR A 38 -5.85 11.90 -15.31
N TYR A 39 -4.92 12.58 -14.64
CA TYR A 39 -4.70 14.01 -14.81
C TYR A 39 -3.52 14.22 -15.76
N PRO A 40 -3.68 14.99 -16.84
CA PRO A 40 -2.61 15.22 -17.80
C PRO A 40 -1.32 15.68 -17.12
N ARG A 41 -0.22 14.94 -17.34
CA ARG A 41 1.14 15.23 -16.86
C ARG A 41 1.35 15.20 -15.34
N LEU A 42 0.31 14.97 -14.53
CA LEU A 42 0.43 15.02 -13.07
C LEU A 42 1.32 13.88 -12.56
N LEU A 43 1.10 12.65 -13.03
CA LEU A 43 1.91 11.51 -12.65
C LEU A 43 3.38 11.75 -13.02
N GLU A 44 3.65 12.20 -14.24
CA GLU A 44 4.99 12.48 -14.73
C GLU A 44 5.67 13.60 -13.94
N TRP A 45 4.92 14.64 -13.57
CA TRP A 45 5.42 15.73 -12.74
C TRP A 45 5.77 15.23 -11.33
N THR A 46 4.88 14.47 -10.69
CA THR A 46 5.13 13.84 -9.39
C THR A 46 6.35 12.93 -9.46
N TRP A 47 6.44 12.13 -10.52
CA TRP A 47 7.52 11.18 -10.70
C TRP A 47 8.86 11.87 -10.93
N LYS A 48 8.91 12.91 -11.78
CA LYS A 48 10.12 13.70 -12.00
C LYS A 48 10.73 14.21 -10.70
N ILE A 49 9.88 14.62 -9.76
CA ILE A 49 10.29 15.13 -8.45
C ILE A 49 10.82 14.02 -7.55
N LEU A 50 10.07 12.93 -7.38
CA LEU A 50 10.34 11.91 -6.37
C LEU A 50 11.28 10.79 -6.86
N ARG A 51 11.40 10.61 -8.18
CA ARG A 51 12.20 9.56 -8.82
C ARG A 51 13.64 9.48 -8.28
N PRO A 52 14.39 10.58 -8.04
CA PRO A 52 15.74 10.46 -7.49
C PRO A 52 15.78 9.76 -6.12
N ALA A 53 14.83 10.04 -5.23
CA ALA A 53 14.77 9.40 -3.91
C ALA A 53 14.31 7.95 -4.00
N LEU A 54 13.40 7.64 -4.92
CA LEU A 54 12.93 6.28 -5.18
C LEU A 54 14.02 5.39 -5.81
N ALA A 55 14.69 5.89 -6.85
CA ALA A 55 15.75 5.16 -7.54
C ALA A 55 16.96 4.88 -6.65
N GLN A 56 17.17 5.67 -5.59
CA GLN A 56 18.23 5.45 -4.60
C GLN A 56 17.77 4.66 -3.37
N GLY A 57 16.54 4.15 -3.33
CA GLY A 57 16.01 3.43 -2.17
C GLY A 57 15.78 4.29 -0.93
N PHE A 58 15.97 5.61 -1.03
CA PHE A 58 15.90 6.52 0.12
C PHE A 58 14.47 6.66 0.63
N LEU A 59 13.51 6.89 -0.27
CA LEU A 59 12.11 7.06 0.11
C LEU A 59 11.57 5.76 0.73
N GLN A 60 11.93 4.62 0.15
CA GLN A 60 11.57 3.30 0.64
C GLN A 60 12.13 3.03 2.03
N HIS A 61 13.42 3.34 2.24
CA HIS A 61 14.05 3.21 3.55
C HIS A 61 13.33 4.05 4.62
N ILE A 62 13.03 5.32 4.31
CA ILE A 62 12.26 6.17 5.22
C ILE A 62 10.91 5.54 5.51
N ALA A 63 10.16 5.18 4.47
CA ALA A 63 8.81 4.63 4.60
C ALA A 63 8.77 3.38 5.47
N TRP A 64 9.64 2.40 5.21
CA TRP A 64 9.68 1.14 5.97
C TRP A 64 10.22 1.33 7.38
N SER A 65 11.10 2.32 7.63
CA SER A 65 11.64 2.58 8.97
C SER A 65 10.60 3.11 9.96
N LYS A 66 9.47 3.64 9.47
CA LYS A 66 8.35 4.14 10.30
C LYS A 66 7.28 3.09 10.57
N VAL A 67 7.40 1.88 10.01
CA VAL A 67 6.45 0.80 10.27
C VAL A 67 6.84 0.11 11.57
N ASP A 68 6.10 0.39 12.64
CA ASP A 68 6.27 -0.29 13.92
C ASP A 68 4.93 -0.88 14.41
N VAL A 69 4.83 -2.21 14.34
CA VAL A 69 3.67 -2.97 14.83
C VAL A 69 3.93 -3.65 16.18
N SER A 70 5.04 -3.35 16.86
CA SER A 70 5.44 -4.03 18.10
C SER A 70 4.47 -3.84 19.25
N MET A 71 3.74 -2.73 19.27
CA MET A 71 2.72 -2.40 20.27
C MET A 71 1.39 -3.12 20.04
N LEU A 72 1.24 -3.83 18.92
CA LEU A 72 0.04 -4.60 18.60
C LEU A 72 0.20 -6.04 19.06
N GLU A 73 -0.88 -6.61 19.59
CA GLU A 73 -0.93 -8.01 19.95
C GLU A 73 -0.72 -8.88 18.69
N PRO A 74 0.25 -9.81 18.72
CA PRO A 74 0.51 -10.71 17.60
C PRO A 74 -0.68 -11.65 17.36
N LEU A 75 -0.80 -12.14 16.13
CA LEU A 75 -1.75 -13.20 15.81
C LEU A 75 -1.19 -14.56 16.21
N THR A 76 -2.07 -15.55 16.26
CA THR A 76 -1.71 -16.95 16.51
C THR A 76 -0.72 -17.44 15.44
N PRO A 77 0.48 -17.92 15.81
CA PRO A 77 1.43 -18.48 14.85
C PRO A 77 0.88 -19.73 14.16
N ILE A 78 1.23 -19.91 12.88
CA ILE A 78 0.82 -21.08 12.09
C ILE A 78 2.04 -21.97 11.89
N ASN A 79 1.97 -23.19 12.41
CA ASN A 79 3.02 -24.19 12.21
C ASN A 79 2.62 -25.16 11.09
N LYS A 80 3.59 -25.93 10.58
CA LYS A 80 3.32 -26.98 9.57
C LYS A 80 2.24 -27.97 10.00
N SER A 81 2.10 -28.24 11.30
CA SER A 81 1.05 -29.10 11.86
C SER A 81 -0.37 -28.55 11.68
N ASP A 82 -0.51 -27.25 11.40
CA ASP A 82 -1.81 -26.58 11.25
C ASP A 82 -2.26 -26.54 9.78
N PHE A 83 -1.37 -26.81 8.83
CA PHE A 83 -1.66 -26.75 7.38
C PHE A 83 -2.83 -27.64 6.98
N SER A 84 -2.89 -28.87 7.50
CA SER A 84 -4.01 -29.78 7.22
C SER A 84 -5.34 -29.27 7.78
N LYS A 85 -5.34 -28.61 8.94
CA LYS A 85 -6.55 -28.03 9.56
C LYS A 85 -7.01 -26.77 8.83
N LEU A 86 -6.06 -26.01 8.29
CA LEU A 86 -6.32 -24.78 7.54
C LEU A 86 -6.58 -25.02 6.06
N GLU A 87 -6.44 -26.27 5.60
CA GLU A 87 -6.53 -26.68 4.20
C GLU A 87 -5.61 -25.84 3.29
N ILE A 88 -4.36 -25.65 3.74
CA ILE A 88 -3.31 -24.97 2.98
C ILE A 88 -2.24 -26.01 2.66
N ASP A 89 -1.83 -26.10 1.39
CA ASP A 89 -0.67 -26.89 1.03
C ASP A 89 0.62 -26.13 1.35
N GLU A 90 1.68 -26.83 1.78
CA GLU A 90 2.97 -26.17 2.08
C GLU A 90 3.52 -25.36 0.89
N ILE A 91 3.20 -25.79 -0.35
CA ILE A 91 3.56 -25.09 -1.59
C ILE A 91 2.85 -23.74 -1.76
N ASP A 92 1.71 -23.52 -1.10
CA ASP A 92 0.94 -22.28 -1.17
C ASP A 92 1.44 -21.20 -0.19
N VAL A 93 2.14 -21.59 0.87
CA VAL A 93 2.62 -20.67 1.92
C VAL A 93 3.49 -19.54 1.36
N PRO A 94 4.44 -19.78 0.43
CA PRO A 94 5.16 -18.69 -0.21
C PRO A 94 4.24 -17.73 -0.99
N THR A 95 3.19 -18.24 -1.64
CA THR A 95 2.22 -17.44 -2.40
C THR A 95 1.40 -16.55 -1.46
N ILE A 96 0.89 -17.11 -0.37
CA ILE A 96 0.14 -16.37 0.66
C ILE A 96 1.04 -15.30 1.30
N SER A 97 2.26 -15.66 1.70
CA SER A 97 3.24 -14.72 2.27
C SER A 97 3.56 -13.58 1.31
N ASN A 98 3.72 -13.89 0.01
CA ASN A 98 3.99 -12.89 -1.03
C ASN A 98 2.85 -11.87 -1.19
N VAL A 99 1.58 -12.27 -0.97
CA VAL A 99 0.45 -11.32 -0.96
C VAL A 99 0.65 -10.30 0.16
N TYR A 100 0.93 -10.75 1.38
CA TYR A 100 1.12 -9.88 2.54
C TYR A 100 2.35 -8.97 2.40
N GLU A 101 3.46 -9.55 1.95
CA GLU A 101 4.69 -8.83 1.72
C GLU A 101 4.51 -7.74 0.65
N THR A 102 3.68 -7.97 -0.37
CA THR A 102 3.34 -6.95 -1.38
C THR A 102 2.69 -5.73 -0.74
N PHE A 103 1.67 -5.91 0.09
CA PHE A 103 1.00 -4.78 0.76
C PHE A 103 1.92 -4.09 1.78
N ALA A 104 2.71 -4.86 2.55
CA ALA A 104 3.68 -4.33 3.49
C ALA A 104 4.80 -3.53 2.80
N ARG A 105 5.18 -3.92 1.59
CA ARG A 105 6.20 -3.24 0.78
C ARG A 105 5.67 -1.96 0.13
N VAL A 106 4.49 -2.04 -0.48
CA VAL A 106 3.92 -0.97 -1.32
C VAL A 106 3.26 0.14 -0.49
N SER A 107 2.51 -0.23 0.57
CA SER A 107 1.66 0.71 1.30
C SER A 107 2.43 1.84 1.98
N PRO A 108 3.54 1.59 2.71
CA PRO A 108 4.28 2.67 3.37
C PRO A 108 4.85 3.66 2.36
N VAL A 109 5.40 3.15 1.26
CA VAL A 109 6.04 3.98 0.22
C VAL A 109 5.00 4.91 -0.42
N ASN A 110 3.79 4.41 -0.69
CA ASN A 110 2.68 5.24 -1.18
C ASN A 110 2.23 6.30 -0.17
N LEU A 111 2.24 6.00 1.13
CA LEU A 111 1.88 6.97 2.17
C LEU A 111 2.90 8.12 2.22
N VAL A 112 4.20 7.83 2.12
CA VAL A 112 5.23 8.88 2.03
C VAL A 112 5.09 9.70 0.76
N VAL A 113 4.86 9.05 -0.40
CA VAL A 113 4.61 9.73 -1.68
C VAL A 113 3.39 10.65 -1.58
N SER A 114 2.31 10.17 -0.95
CA SER A 114 1.09 10.95 -0.71
C SER A 114 1.35 12.18 0.16
N GLY A 115 2.13 12.04 1.23
CA GLY A 115 2.53 13.15 2.07
C GLY A 115 3.39 14.17 1.33
N CYS A 116 4.31 13.69 0.47
CA CYS A 116 5.10 14.57 -0.40
C CYS A 116 4.21 15.34 -1.37
N LEU A 117 3.28 14.66 -2.03
CA LEU A 117 2.37 15.26 -3.00
C LEU A 117 1.43 16.28 -2.34
N GLN A 118 0.86 15.96 -1.17
CA GLN A 118 0.03 16.90 -0.41
C GLN A 118 0.80 18.19 -0.12
N ARG A 119 2.03 18.10 0.39
CA ARG A 119 2.84 19.27 0.72
C ARG A 119 3.18 20.08 -0.52
N LEU A 120 3.62 19.44 -1.61
CA LEU A 120 3.93 20.13 -2.86
C LEU A 120 2.70 20.87 -3.43
N LEU A 121 1.51 20.29 -3.32
CA LEU A 121 0.27 20.90 -3.83
C LEU A 121 -0.28 22.03 -2.94
N VAL A 122 -0.01 22.02 -1.65
CA VAL A 122 -0.51 23.02 -0.68
C VAL A 122 0.49 24.14 -0.43
N GLU A 123 1.76 23.79 -0.25
CA GLU A 123 2.83 24.73 0.14
C GLU A 123 3.51 25.36 -1.09
N GLY A 124 3.39 24.75 -2.28
CA GLY A 124 3.91 25.26 -3.56
C GLY A 124 5.43 25.23 -3.66
N GLU A 125 6.12 26.04 -2.85
CA GLU A 125 7.58 26.17 -2.82
C GLU A 125 8.17 25.50 -1.58
N ILE A 126 8.78 24.33 -1.78
CA ILE A 126 9.66 23.76 -0.76
C ILE A 126 11.03 24.39 -0.94
N LYS A 127 11.40 25.27 0.00
CA LYS A 127 12.73 25.91 0.04
C LYS A 127 13.81 24.83 -0.11
N ARG A 128 14.70 25.01 -1.09
CA ARG A 128 15.90 24.19 -1.27
C ARG A 128 16.59 23.98 0.08
N ARG A 129 16.78 22.73 0.48
CA ARG A 129 17.61 22.37 1.62
C ARG A 129 18.80 21.53 1.14
N ASN A 130 19.95 21.74 1.75
CA ASN A 130 21.22 21.11 1.37
C ASN A 130 21.32 19.65 1.89
N GLY A 131 20.22 18.92 1.88
CA GLY A 131 20.20 17.52 2.28
C GLY A 131 20.99 16.65 1.30
N LYS A 132 21.83 15.75 1.82
CA LYS A 132 22.53 14.76 0.99
C LYS A 132 21.64 13.53 0.82
N LEU A 133 21.20 13.28 -0.41
CA LEU A 133 20.50 12.06 -0.76
C LEU A 133 21.43 10.84 -0.54
N ARG A 134 20.98 9.92 0.31
CA ARG A 134 21.69 8.66 0.61
C ARG A 134 21.14 7.55 -0.27
N ARG A 135 22.00 6.58 -0.59
CA ARG A 135 21.63 5.37 -1.33
C ARG A 135 21.42 4.20 -0.38
N TYR A 136 20.33 3.47 -0.59
CA TYR A 136 19.99 2.23 0.06
C TYR A 136 19.71 1.18 -1.02
N ALA A 137 20.08 -0.08 -0.75
CA ALA A 137 19.79 -1.17 -1.67
C ALA A 137 18.29 -1.50 -1.64
N LEU A 138 17.71 -1.73 -2.81
CA LEU A 138 16.36 -2.27 -2.92
C LEU A 138 16.38 -3.79 -2.67
N PRO A 139 15.33 -4.35 -2.04
CA PRO A 139 15.20 -5.79 -1.89
C PRO A 139 14.95 -6.47 -3.24
N SER A 140 14.99 -7.80 -3.26
CA SER A 140 14.57 -8.59 -4.43
C SER A 140 13.11 -8.33 -4.77
N SER A 141 12.79 -8.36 -6.06
CA SER A 141 11.41 -8.20 -6.53
C SER A 141 10.52 -9.35 -6.05
N LEU A 142 9.31 -8.99 -5.63
CA LEU A 142 8.26 -9.93 -5.27
C LEU A 142 7.70 -10.66 -6.50
N SER A 143 7.11 -11.82 -6.24
CA SER A 143 6.38 -12.58 -7.25
C SER A 143 5.03 -11.91 -7.55
N LYS A 144 4.45 -12.19 -8.72
CA LYS A 144 3.10 -11.71 -9.06
C LYS A 144 2.08 -12.27 -8.07
N MET A 145 1.21 -11.41 -7.55
CA MET A 145 0.09 -11.85 -6.71
C MET A 145 -0.94 -12.61 -7.55
N PRO A 146 -1.63 -13.61 -6.98
CA PRO A 146 -2.79 -14.21 -7.60
C PRO A 146 -3.87 -13.15 -7.88
N GLN A 147 -4.66 -13.37 -8.94
CA GLN A 147 -5.80 -12.50 -9.23
C GLN A 147 -6.84 -12.59 -8.10
N MET A 148 -7.51 -11.47 -7.81
CA MET A 148 -8.66 -11.45 -6.91
C MET A 148 -9.79 -12.30 -7.51
N LEU A 149 -10.47 -13.10 -6.69
CA LEU A 149 -11.69 -13.79 -7.12
C LEU A 149 -12.80 -12.74 -7.35
N SER A 150 -13.49 -12.86 -8.49
CA SER A 150 -14.72 -12.12 -8.78
C SER A 150 -15.85 -12.54 -7.84
N TRP A 151 -16.90 -11.73 -7.73
CA TRP A 151 -18.01 -12.02 -6.82
C TRP A 151 -18.73 -13.32 -7.21
N ASP A 152 -18.84 -13.59 -8.51
CA ASP A 152 -19.51 -14.77 -9.04
C ASP A 152 -18.74 -16.07 -8.81
N GLU A 153 -17.41 -16.00 -8.73
CA GLU A 153 -16.55 -17.15 -8.38
C GLU A 153 -16.65 -17.58 -6.91
N LEU A 154 -17.23 -16.74 -6.04
CA LEU A 154 -17.29 -17.00 -4.61
C LEU A 154 -18.57 -17.72 -4.20
N GLY A 155 -18.41 -18.81 -3.44
CA GLY A 155 -19.51 -19.49 -2.76
C GLY A 155 -20.11 -18.65 -1.63
N SER A 156 -21.31 -19.04 -1.17
CA SER A 156 -22.06 -18.33 -0.12
C SER A 156 -21.28 -18.18 1.19
N LYS A 157 -20.53 -19.22 1.59
CA LYS A 157 -19.69 -19.21 2.80
C LYS A 157 -18.57 -18.17 2.69
N GLN A 158 -17.80 -18.19 1.59
CA GLN A 158 -16.72 -17.21 1.35
C GLN A 158 -17.27 -15.78 1.34
N ARG A 159 -18.38 -15.53 0.64
CA ARG A 159 -19.01 -14.20 0.62
C ARG A 159 -19.39 -13.73 2.02
N ARG A 160 -19.97 -14.61 2.85
CA ARG A 160 -20.34 -14.31 4.24
C ARG A 160 -19.12 -13.94 5.08
N ILE A 161 -18.03 -14.70 4.98
CA ILE A 161 -16.79 -14.43 5.72
C ILE A 161 -16.16 -13.12 5.24
N LEU A 162 -16.13 -12.87 3.94
CA LEU A 162 -15.58 -11.65 3.37
C LEU A 162 -16.27 -10.38 3.86
N ARG A 163 -17.55 -10.46 4.26
CA ARG A 163 -18.27 -9.33 4.86
C ARG A 163 -17.67 -8.85 6.19
N ILE A 164 -16.92 -9.70 6.90
CA ILE A 164 -16.21 -9.31 8.14
C ILE A 164 -15.16 -8.23 7.84
N PHE A 165 -14.63 -8.22 6.61
CA PHE A 165 -13.63 -7.26 6.17
C PHE A 165 -14.23 -6.10 5.38
N GLU A 166 -15.56 -5.96 5.33
CA GLU A 166 -16.21 -4.80 4.73
C GLU A 166 -15.77 -3.55 5.47
N THR A 167 -15.41 -2.53 4.69
CA THR A 167 -15.12 -1.19 5.15
C THR A 167 -15.79 -0.20 4.20
N GLU A 168 -15.73 1.08 4.54
CA GLU A 168 -16.25 2.14 3.69
C GLU A 168 -15.09 2.86 3.00
N LEU A 169 -15.19 3.02 1.69
CA LEU A 169 -14.23 3.77 0.88
C LEU A 169 -15.01 4.78 0.04
N ALA A 170 -14.87 6.06 0.37
CA ALA A 170 -15.55 7.16 -0.32
C ALA A 170 -17.09 7.03 -0.38
N GLY A 171 -17.72 6.52 0.69
CA GLY A 171 -19.17 6.33 0.78
C GLY A 171 -19.68 4.96 0.31
N ASP A 172 -18.82 4.15 -0.32
CA ASP A 172 -19.19 2.84 -0.85
C ASP A 172 -18.63 1.70 0.01
N VAL A 173 -19.39 0.61 0.12
CA VAL A 173 -18.92 -0.63 0.75
C VAL A 173 -17.79 -1.23 -0.09
N PHE A 174 -16.68 -1.52 0.55
CA PHE A 174 -15.45 -1.99 -0.07
C PHE A 174 -14.84 -3.14 0.73
N ILE A 175 -14.29 -4.13 0.04
CA ILE A 175 -13.54 -5.23 0.66
C ILE A 175 -12.09 -5.17 0.14
N PRO A 176 -11.10 -4.99 1.04
CA PRO A 176 -9.70 -4.91 0.65
C PRO A 176 -9.24 -6.13 -0.16
N GLY A 177 -8.43 -5.86 -1.19
CA GLY A 177 -8.00 -6.86 -2.17
C GLY A 177 -7.25 -8.04 -1.56
N ILE A 178 -6.48 -7.82 -0.48
CA ILE A 178 -5.81 -8.86 0.30
C ILE A 178 -6.78 -9.99 0.67
N TYR A 179 -7.94 -9.67 1.25
CA TYR A 179 -8.92 -10.67 1.70
C TYR A 179 -9.62 -11.36 0.53
N ARG A 180 -9.85 -10.65 -0.58
CA ARG A 180 -10.42 -11.24 -1.81
C ARG A 180 -9.47 -12.25 -2.47
N ILE A 181 -8.15 -12.05 -2.36
CA ILE A 181 -7.17 -13.03 -2.81
C ILE A 181 -7.18 -14.26 -1.88
N LEU A 182 -7.24 -14.02 -0.56
CA LEU A 182 -7.27 -15.09 0.44
C LEU A 182 -8.49 -16.01 0.35
N ALA A 183 -9.59 -15.55 -0.26
CA ALA A 183 -10.77 -16.38 -0.48
C ALA A 183 -10.49 -17.64 -1.31
N ARG A 184 -9.34 -17.73 -2.00
CA ARG A 184 -8.85 -18.96 -2.65
C ARG A 184 -8.57 -20.10 -1.65
N TRP A 185 -8.31 -19.78 -0.40
CA TRP A 185 -8.12 -20.73 0.71
C TRP A 185 -9.22 -20.50 1.76
N PRO A 186 -10.43 -21.08 1.60
CA PRO A 186 -11.59 -20.71 2.40
C PRO A 186 -11.42 -20.95 3.90
N THR A 187 -10.86 -22.11 4.28
CA THR A 187 -10.65 -22.48 5.68
C THR A 187 -9.55 -21.61 6.32
N TYR A 188 -8.52 -21.24 5.56
CA TYR A 188 -7.57 -20.23 6.00
C TYR A 188 -8.19 -18.83 6.14
N LEU A 189 -9.05 -18.42 5.21
CA LEU A 189 -9.78 -17.15 5.31
C LEU A 189 -10.65 -17.09 6.58
N GLU A 190 -11.23 -18.22 7.00
CA GLU A 190 -11.96 -18.33 8.27
C GLU A 190 -11.06 -18.06 9.47
N PHE A 191 -9.87 -18.68 9.50
CA PHE A 191 -8.87 -18.40 10.53
C PHE A 191 -8.51 -16.91 10.56
N VAL A 192 -8.22 -16.31 9.40
CA VAL A 192 -7.90 -14.88 9.29
C VAL A 192 -9.06 -14.01 9.80
N ALA A 193 -10.30 -14.38 9.49
CA ALA A 193 -11.48 -13.65 9.96
C ALA A 193 -11.70 -13.78 11.47
N THR A 194 -11.40 -14.95 12.06
CA THR A 194 -11.42 -15.15 13.50
C THR A 194 -10.38 -14.29 14.21
N GLU A 195 -9.14 -14.24 13.70
CA GLU A 195 -8.05 -13.49 14.31
C GLU A 195 -8.21 -11.96 14.14
N LEU A 196 -8.62 -11.51 12.95
CA LEU A 196 -8.70 -10.09 12.62
C LEU A 196 -10.07 -9.45 12.88
N GLY A 197 -11.17 -10.23 12.83
CA GLY A 197 -12.53 -9.72 13.01
C GLY A 197 -12.70 -8.83 14.24
N PRO A 198 -12.31 -9.29 15.45
CA PRO A 198 -12.38 -8.48 16.66
C PRO A 198 -11.49 -7.23 16.60
N LYS A 199 -10.35 -7.30 15.89
CA LYS A 199 -9.38 -6.20 15.77
C LYS A 199 -9.86 -5.12 14.81
N LEU A 200 -10.63 -5.48 13.78
CA LEU A 200 -11.24 -4.56 12.80
C LEU A 200 -12.29 -3.63 13.42
N SER A 201 -12.91 -4.02 14.53
CA SER A 201 -13.87 -3.20 15.28
C SER A 201 -13.29 -2.57 16.55
N ASN A 202 -12.01 -2.80 16.86
CA ASN A 202 -11.40 -2.31 18.10
C ASN A 202 -10.77 -0.93 17.88
N GLN A 203 -11.39 0.11 18.44
CA GLN A 203 -10.94 1.50 18.25
C GLN A 203 -9.49 1.74 18.68
N VAL A 204 -9.00 1.11 19.75
CA VAL A 204 -7.60 1.26 20.20
C VAL A 204 -6.62 0.74 19.16
N ILE A 205 -6.95 -0.38 18.52
CA ILE A 205 -6.14 -0.96 17.44
C ILE A 205 -6.21 -0.07 16.20
N LEU A 206 -7.41 0.40 15.83
CA LEU A 206 -7.60 1.29 14.68
C LEU A 206 -6.84 2.62 14.85
N ASP A 207 -6.85 3.19 16.06
CA ASP A 207 -6.09 4.39 16.39
C ASP A 207 -4.58 4.14 16.26
N GLN A 208 -4.09 2.97 16.67
CA GLN A 208 -2.69 2.61 16.50
C GLN A 208 -2.31 2.42 15.03
N CYS A 209 -3.17 1.80 14.22
CA CYS A 209 -3.01 1.75 12.76
C CYS A 209 -2.95 3.17 12.16
N GLY A 210 -3.82 4.07 12.64
CA GLY A 210 -3.81 5.48 12.26
C GLY A 210 -2.48 6.15 12.59
N LYS A 211 -1.96 5.98 13.82
CA LYS A 211 -0.67 6.56 14.24
C LYS A 211 0.49 6.09 13.35
N ILE A 212 0.58 4.80 13.05
CA ILE A 212 1.61 4.27 12.15
C ILE A 212 1.51 4.93 10.77
N ALA A 213 0.31 5.08 10.24
CA ALA A 213 0.11 5.74 8.95
C ALA A 213 0.48 7.23 8.98
N ASP A 214 0.15 7.91 10.08
CA ASP A 214 0.49 9.29 10.33
C ASP A 214 2.00 9.49 10.39
N ASP A 215 2.72 8.62 11.10
CA ASP A 215 4.18 8.67 11.20
C ASP A 215 4.86 8.46 9.84
N ILE A 216 4.37 7.51 9.04
CA ILE A 216 4.83 7.31 7.67
C ILE A 216 4.52 8.54 6.81
N PHE A 217 3.27 9.00 6.78
CA PHE A 217 2.83 10.12 5.94
C PHE A 217 3.56 11.43 6.30
N ASN A 218 3.73 11.69 7.59
CA ASN A 218 4.37 12.89 8.11
C ASN A 218 5.90 12.87 7.96
N SER A 219 6.50 11.75 7.54
CA SER A 219 7.93 11.67 7.18
C SER A 219 8.27 12.33 5.83
N ALA A 220 7.27 12.75 5.05
CA ALA A 220 7.45 13.41 3.76
C ALA A 220 8.50 14.57 3.75
N PRO A 221 8.59 15.44 4.76
CA PRO A 221 9.65 16.46 4.82
C PRO A 221 11.07 15.88 4.80
N GLU A 222 11.29 14.69 5.38
CA GLU A 222 12.59 14.02 5.39
C GLU A 222 13.06 13.65 3.98
N VAL A 223 12.11 13.37 3.08
CA VAL A 223 12.35 13.10 1.65
C VAL A 223 12.50 14.40 0.87
N LEU A 224 11.57 15.34 1.04
CA LEU A 224 11.57 16.57 0.25
C LEU A 224 12.80 17.44 0.51
N GLN A 225 13.38 17.41 1.72
CA GLN A 225 14.57 18.19 2.06
C GLN A 225 15.87 17.73 1.37
N VAL A 226 15.91 16.51 0.82
CA VAL A 226 17.09 15.97 0.13
C VAL A 226 16.96 16.02 -1.40
N LEU A 227 15.80 16.47 -1.90
CA LEU A 227 15.51 16.58 -3.33
C LEU A 227 15.82 17.97 -3.85
N ARG A 228 16.35 18.02 -5.08
CA ARG A 228 16.47 19.28 -5.83
C ARG A 228 15.14 19.55 -6.51
N LEU A 229 14.39 20.46 -5.92
CA LEU A 229 13.13 20.94 -6.46
C LEU A 229 13.43 22.20 -7.26
N ASP A 230 13.70 22.02 -8.55
CA ASP A 230 13.64 23.15 -9.47
C ASP A 230 12.14 23.42 -9.68
N CYS A 231 11.64 24.49 -9.07
CA CYS A 231 10.21 24.76 -8.90
C CYS A 231 9.49 24.75 -10.26
N VAL A 232 8.55 23.83 -10.44
CA VAL A 232 7.65 23.78 -11.58
C VAL A 232 6.26 23.64 -10.98
N ASP A 233 5.39 24.61 -11.25
CA ASP A 233 4.00 24.57 -10.80
C ASP A 233 3.35 23.23 -11.15
N PRO A 234 2.50 22.68 -10.26
CA PRO A 234 1.80 21.44 -10.55
C PRO A 234 0.94 21.63 -11.83
N PRO A 235 0.91 20.66 -12.75
CA PRO A 235 0.23 20.78 -14.04
C PRO A 235 -1.29 20.60 -13.92
N ILE A 236 -1.88 21.07 -12.82
CA ILE A 236 -3.30 20.92 -12.49
C ILE A 236 -3.84 22.22 -11.91
N ASN A 237 -5.13 22.48 -12.15
CA ASN A 237 -5.81 23.65 -11.60
C ASN A 237 -6.31 23.41 -10.17
N GLN A 238 -6.77 24.46 -9.49
CA GLN A 238 -7.23 24.38 -8.10
C GLN A 238 -8.36 23.36 -7.87
N CYS A 239 -9.31 23.21 -8.80
CA CYS A 239 -10.38 22.22 -8.69
C CYS A 239 -9.83 20.79 -8.74
N GLN A 240 -8.87 20.53 -9.65
CA GLN A 240 -8.18 19.25 -9.73
C GLN A 240 -7.32 19.00 -8.49
N THR A 241 -6.64 20.02 -7.96
CA THR A 241 -5.88 19.92 -6.70
C THR A 241 -6.77 19.45 -5.55
N ILE A 242 -7.96 20.03 -5.37
CA ILE A 242 -8.91 19.60 -4.32
C ILE A 242 -9.28 18.12 -4.49
N LYS A 243 -9.52 17.65 -5.72
CA LYS A 243 -9.83 16.24 -6.00
C LYS A 243 -8.67 15.30 -5.70
N VAL A 244 -7.45 15.69 -6.07
CA VAL A 244 -6.23 14.91 -5.77
C VAL A 244 -5.98 14.85 -4.26
N LEU A 245 -6.17 15.95 -3.54
CA LEU A 245 -6.04 15.98 -2.08
C LEU A 245 -7.11 15.11 -1.40
N SER A 246 -8.34 15.10 -1.92
CA SER A 246 -9.40 14.20 -1.46
C SER A 246 -9.01 12.73 -1.70
N ALA A 247 -8.46 12.39 -2.87
CA ALA A 247 -7.99 11.05 -3.18
C ALA A 247 -6.84 10.59 -2.26
N ILE A 248 -5.89 11.48 -1.94
CA ILE A 248 -4.82 11.24 -0.96
C ILE A 248 -5.42 10.93 0.42
N ASN A 249 -6.38 11.72 0.87
CA ASN A 249 -7.03 11.52 2.16
C ASN A 249 -7.76 10.18 2.23
N THR A 250 -8.49 9.83 1.18
CA THR A 250 -9.15 8.53 1.04
C THR A 250 -8.15 7.37 1.10
N TYR A 251 -7.03 7.46 0.36
CA TYR A 251 -5.98 6.41 0.38
C TYR A 251 -5.37 6.23 1.79
N ARG A 252 -5.18 7.34 2.51
CA ARG A 252 -4.67 7.36 3.89
C ARG A 252 -5.59 6.63 4.86
N GLN A 253 -6.88 6.52 4.58
CA GLN A 253 -7.83 5.83 5.46
C GLN A 253 -7.79 4.30 5.28
N THR A 254 -7.61 3.81 4.05
CA THR A 254 -7.72 2.37 3.75
C THR A 254 -6.38 1.62 3.75
N SER A 255 -5.30 2.30 3.39
CA SER A 255 -3.96 1.70 3.36
C SER A 255 -3.40 1.25 4.72
N PRO A 256 -3.69 1.89 5.86
CA PRO A 256 -3.09 1.55 7.15
C PRO A 256 -3.47 0.16 7.64
N GLN A 257 -4.75 -0.21 7.52
CA GLN A 257 -5.24 -1.51 7.95
C GLN A 257 -4.62 -2.64 7.12
N MET A 258 -4.51 -2.46 5.80
CA MET A 258 -3.86 -3.45 4.92
C MET A 258 -2.37 -3.60 5.24
N LEU A 259 -1.68 -2.50 5.53
CA LEU A 259 -0.28 -2.52 5.97
C LEU A 259 -0.12 -3.27 7.28
N VAL A 260 -0.87 -2.85 8.31
CA VAL A 260 -0.71 -3.37 9.67
C VAL A 260 -1.15 -4.83 9.74
N PHE A 261 -2.37 -5.15 9.29
CA PHE A 261 -2.87 -6.52 9.34
C PHE A 261 -2.13 -7.44 8.38
N GLY A 262 -1.71 -6.94 7.21
CA GLY A 262 -0.80 -7.69 6.33
C GLY A 262 0.52 -8.02 7.01
N THR A 263 1.10 -7.07 7.75
CA THR A 263 2.35 -7.30 8.51
C THR A 263 2.14 -8.32 9.63
N LEU A 264 1.05 -8.21 10.39
CA LEU A 264 0.72 -9.16 11.45
C LEU A 264 0.47 -10.58 10.89
N LEU A 265 -0.23 -10.69 9.76
CA LEU A 265 -0.45 -11.96 9.07
C LEU A 265 0.86 -12.56 8.55
N LEU A 266 1.75 -11.76 7.97
CA LEU A 266 3.06 -12.23 7.51
C LEU A 266 3.89 -12.82 8.67
N GLN A 267 3.80 -12.24 9.86
CA GLN A 267 4.50 -12.73 11.05
C GLN A 267 3.99 -14.09 11.55
N THR A 268 2.77 -14.52 11.17
CA THR A 268 2.23 -15.84 11.55
C THR A 268 3.04 -17.01 10.98
N PHE A 269 3.64 -16.83 9.80
CA PHE A 269 4.46 -17.84 9.11
C PHE A 269 5.97 -17.72 9.41
N GLN A 270 6.41 -16.65 10.06
CA GLN A 270 7.84 -16.38 10.33
C GLN A 270 8.30 -16.83 11.73
N ARG A 271 7.36 -17.20 12.61
CA ARG A 271 7.64 -17.55 14.01
C ARG A 271 7.62 -19.06 14.28
N SER A 272 7.59 -19.87 13.23
CA SER A 272 7.54 -21.34 13.25
C SER A 272 8.87 -21.97 12.86
#